data_AF-A0A852ZTU8-F1
#
_entry.id   AF-A0A852ZTU8-F1
#
_cell.length_a   1.000
_cell.length_b   1.000
_cell.length_c   1.000
_cell.angle_alpha   90.00
_cell.angle_beta   90.00
_cell.angle_gamma   90.00
#
_symmetry.space_group_name_H-M   'P 1'
#
loop_
_entity.id
_entity.type
_entity.pdbx_description
1 polymer ?
#
loop_
_entity_poly.entity_id
_entity_poly.type
_entity_poly.pdbx_seq_one_letter_code
_entity_poly.pdbx_strand_id
1 'polypeptide(L)'
;MGEFVRFRIMGPLDVLLPGGGRVEQLAGKQQVLLAVLLLHANRLVTTAQLRRYLWADNPPDSASAALHTHVSGLRRRLRLAGGAELADRLVTRPGGYLFTVQPGELDLHLFDQRVAEADRAIEAQDPDRAVTLLRSALALQRGTVLGNVGSEALCLVDVPRIEERLLFATLKYTRAELDRGGHLRVLGELRALVATHPLHEGLRAQLMRALSAAGRKTEALQLYREGRTLLVEEVGVEPGPELQRIHREVLADADREEHSRPAEPPADPGTDPGEGAGGHPEPVAREDGDTAAASDTAAASDTAAASDTADHTPRPDGAADPGPEPAAPGNVLRIADDSGPRPLPGDAAATGRHRDAHPAPALGEQRSGRRPDAAELRPVPAVAPGEDPDPARSLYLLGQTYTELGHPARARECFLAAISEAERPPGDVRTLVMALHGLAVVLRGDDWWSQALATLARARRISHQHGDDVLQARTYAVIAETYREMGCIAEADAALRHAWEIARGSDVWAFMRDADPEPVPERQPRRRAPGRITSQAI
;
A
#
# COMPACT_ATOMS: atom_id res chain seq x y z
N MET A 1 -19.13 15.62 20.35
CA MET A 1 -19.29 14.15 20.15
C MET A 1 -20.46 13.93 19.22
N GLY A 2 -20.38 12.96 18.29
CA GLY A 2 -21.42 12.78 17.26
C GLY A 2 -22.71 12.17 17.83
N GLU A 3 -23.86 12.65 17.34
CA GLU A 3 -25.20 12.18 17.71
C GLU A 3 -25.63 10.89 17.01
N PHE A 4 -24.80 10.34 16.12
CA PHE A 4 -25.15 9.22 15.24
C PHE A 4 -24.08 8.12 15.25
N VAL A 5 -24.48 6.90 14.91
CA VAL A 5 -23.57 5.77 14.71
C VAL A 5 -22.66 6.05 13.51
N ARG A 6 -21.36 5.75 13.63
CA ARG A 6 -20.41 5.86 12.51
C ARG A 6 -19.71 4.53 12.25
N PHE A 7 -19.84 4.05 11.03
CA PHE A 7 -19.13 2.90 10.50
C PHE A 7 -17.87 3.37 9.79
N ARG A 8 -16.76 2.74 10.14
CA ARG A 8 -15.43 3.20 9.78
C ARG A 8 -14.68 2.05 9.12
N ILE A 9 -14.54 2.09 7.79
CA ILE A 9 -13.88 1.04 7.00
C ILE A 9 -12.68 1.53 6.19
N MET A 10 -12.48 2.85 6.06
CA MET A 10 -11.30 3.46 5.45
C MET A 10 -10.10 3.44 6.41
N GLY A 11 -9.75 2.26 6.89
CA GLY A 11 -8.80 1.99 7.98
C GLY A 11 -9.23 0.69 8.68
N PRO A 12 -8.68 0.36 9.86
CA PRO A 12 -9.23 -0.73 10.67
C PRO A 12 -10.74 -0.55 10.87
N LEU A 13 -11.50 -1.64 10.68
CA LEU A 13 -12.94 -1.69 10.90
C LEU A 13 -13.23 -1.26 12.33
N ASP A 14 -14.06 -0.22 12.47
CA ASP A 14 -14.50 0.33 13.73
C ASP A 14 -15.96 0.80 13.64
N VAL A 15 -16.69 0.73 14.75
CA VAL A 15 -18.08 1.18 14.86
C VAL A 15 -18.19 2.08 16.08
N LEU A 16 -18.34 3.37 15.82
CA LEU A 16 -18.56 4.37 16.86
C LEU A 16 -20.05 4.53 17.13
N LEU A 17 -20.40 4.53 18.40
CA LEU A 17 -21.75 4.76 18.88
C LEU A 17 -21.97 6.25 19.20
N PRO A 18 -23.23 6.72 19.24
CA PRO A 18 -23.56 8.01 19.83
C PRO A 18 -22.97 8.12 21.24
N GLY A 19 -22.42 9.29 21.59
CA GLY A 19 -21.77 9.49 22.89
C GLY A 19 -20.33 8.95 23.00
N GLY A 20 -19.74 8.42 21.93
CA GLY A 20 -18.30 8.12 21.85
C GLY A 20 -17.91 6.68 22.20
N GLY A 21 -18.87 5.83 22.55
CA GLY A 21 -18.64 4.39 22.76
C GLY A 21 -18.24 3.67 21.47
N ARG A 22 -17.71 2.44 21.60
CA ARG A 22 -17.34 1.57 20.48
C ARG A 22 -17.97 0.21 20.62
N VAL A 23 -18.26 -0.44 19.49
CA VAL A 23 -18.64 -1.87 19.49
C VAL A 23 -17.39 -2.71 19.71
N GLU A 24 -17.15 -3.14 20.94
CA GLU A 24 -16.00 -3.99 21.27
C GLU A 24 -16.19 -5.44 20.77
N GLN A 25 -15.05 -6.14 20.61
CA GLN A 25 -14.99 -7.59 20.39
C GLN A 25 -15.55 -8.10 19.04
N LEU A 26 -15.68 -7.26 18.02
CA LEU A 26 -15.87 -7.73 16.65
C LEU A 26 -14.56 -8.36 16.14
N ALA A 27 -14.47 -9.69 16.18
CA ALA A 27 -13.28 -10.42 15.75
C ALA A 27 -13.62 -11.60 14.82
N GLY A 28 -12.64 -12.00 14.02
CA GLY A 28 -12.72 -13.15 13.13
C GLY A 28 -13.89 -13.04 12.14
N LYS A 29 -14.64 -14.13 11.95
CA LYS A 29 -15.69 -14.22 10.93
C LYS A 29 -16.83 -13.20 11.11
N GLN A 30 -17.12 -12.73 12.33
CA GLN A 30 -18.15 -11.70 12.56
C GLN A 30 -17.69 -10.31 12.10
N GLN A 31 -16.40 -10.02 12.27
CA GLN A 31 -15.77 -8.79 11.80
C GLN A 31 -15.74 -8.75 10.27
N VAL A 32 -15.34 -9.86 9.64
CA VAL A 32 -15.39 -10.04 8.18
C VAL A 32 -16.82 -9.87 7.66
N LEU A 33 -17.80 -10.52 8.29
CA LEU A 33 -19.20 -10.42 7.92
C LEU A 33 -19.68 -8.96 7.91
N LEU A 34 -19.38 -8.20 8.98
CA LEU A 34 -19.76 -6.79 9.04
C LEU A 34 -19.03 -5.96 7.97
N ALA A 35 -17.73 -6.18 7.75
CA ALA A 35 -16.98 -5.48 6.72
C ALA A 35 -17.58 -5.68 5.32
N VAL A 36 -17.86 -6.92 4.93
CA VAL A 36 -18.48 -7.25 3.63
C VAL A 36 -19.83 -6.56 3.47
N LEU A 37 -20.65 -6.59 4.52
CA LEU A 37 -21.98 -5.99 4.50
C LEU A 37 -21.93 -4.45 4.45
N LEU A 38 -20.92 -3.83 5.06
CA LEU A 38 -20.72 -2.38 4.99
C LEU A 38 -20.16 -1.94 3.62
N LEU A 39 -19.27 -2.73 3.01
CA LEU A 39 -18.82 -2.51 1.62
C LEU A 39 -19.98 -2.59 0.63
N HIS A 40 -20.95 -3.44 0.94
CA HIS A 40 -22.20 -3.60 0.19
C HIS A 40 -23.38 -2.95 0.90
N ALA A 41 -23.14 -1.87 1.66
CA ALA A 41 -24.19 -1.19 2.43
C ALA A 41 -25.42 -0.89 1.56
N ASN A 42 -26.60 -1.09 2.16
CA ASN A 42 -27.90 -0.90 1.51
C ASN A 42 -28.16 -1.81 0.28
N ARG A 43 -27.31 -2.82 0.03
CA ARG A 43 -27.50 -3.83 -1.02
C ARG A 43 -27.58 -5.23 -0.43
N LEU A 44 -28.31 -6.13 -1.10
CA LEU A 44 -28.40 -7.52 -0.71
C LEU A 44 -27.09 -8.26 -1.04
N VAL A 45 -26.48 -8.89 -0.04
CA VAL A 45 -25.35 -9.82 -0.22
C VAL A 45 -25.87 -11.24 -0.03
N THR A 46 -25.67 -12.08 -1.04
CA THR A 46 -26.16 -13.46 -1.02
C THR A 46 -25.42 -14.32 -0.01
N THR A 47 -26.05 -15.39 0.46
CA THR A 47 -25.39 -16.37 1.34
C THR A 47 -24.15 -17.00 0.68
N ALA A 48 -24.18 -17.23 -0.63
CA ALA A 48 -23.05 -17.75 -1.40
C ALA A 48 -21.87 -16.77 -1.40
N GLN A 49 -22.11 -15.47 -1.61
CA GLN A 49 -21.07 -14.45 -1.53
C GLN A 49 -20.49 -14.34 -0.13
N LEU A 50 -21.33 -14.27 0.90
CA LEU A 50 -20.87 -14.21 2.29
C LEU A 50 -20.01 -15.42 2.64
N ARG A 51 -20.39 -16.62 2.18
CA ARG A 51 -19.57 -17.82 2.37
C ARG A 51 -18.18 -17.68 1.75
N ARG A 52 -18.08 -17.17 0.53
CA ARG A 52 -16.78 -16.95 -0.14
C ARG A 52 -15.91 -15.96 0.64
N TYR A 53 -16.47 -14.86 1.13
CA TYR A 53 -15.68 -13.91 1.93
C TYR A 53 -15.25 -14.49 3.29
N LEU A 54 -16.09 -15.32 3.89
CA LEU A 54 -15.80 -15.92 5.17
C LEU A 54 -14.84 -17.09 5.09
N TRP A 55 -14.87 -17.92 4.04
CA TRP A 55 -14.11 -19.18 4.01
C TRP A 55 -13.27 -19.40 2.75
N ALA A 56 -13.30 -18.47 1.79
CA ALA A 56 -12.65 -18.61 0.48
C ALA A 56 -12.98 -19.99 -0.14
N ASP A 57 -11.95 -20.76 -0.48
CA ASP A 57 -12.07 -22.08 -1.11
C ASP A 57 -12.15 -23.24 -0.11
N ASN A 58 -12.13 -22.97 1.20
CA ASN A 58 -12.19 -23.99 2.25
C ASN A 58 -13.40 -23.81 3.20
N PRO A 59 -14.65 -23.87 2.71
CA PRO A 59 -15.83 -23.82 3.56
C PRO A 59 -16.00 -25.11 4.38
N PRO A 60 -16.45 -25.02 5.65
CA PRO A 60 -16.83 -26.22 6.39
C PRO A 60 -18.07 -26.87 5.77
N ASP A 61 -18.26 -28.18 5.96
CA ASP A 61 -19.43 -28.93 5.47
C ASP A 61 -20.77 -28.31 5.93
N SER A 62 -20.75 -27.63 7.09
CA SER A 62 -21.89 -26.92 7.68
C SER A 62 -21.89 -25.41 7.44
N ALA A 63 -21.25 -24.92 6.36
CA ALA A 63 -21.08 -23.49 6.09
C ALA A 63 -22.37 -22.66 6.18
N SER A 64 -23.51 -23.20 5.74
CA SER A 64 -24.81 -22.52 5.85
C SER A 64 -25.24 -22.33 7.32
N ALA A 65 -25.12 -23.36 8.15
CA ALA A 65 -25.43 -23.27 9.59
C ALA A 65 -24.42 -22.38 10.33
N ALA A 66 -23.14 -22.47 9.98
CA ALA A 66 -22.10 -21.60 10.52
C ALA A 66 -22.34 -20.13 10.17
N LEU A 67 -22.80 -19.82 8.96
CA LEU A 67 -23.18 -18.46 8.55
C LEU A 67 -24.31 -17.91 9.42
N HIS A 68 -25.39 -18.69 9.62
CA HIS A 68 -26.49 -18.29 10.51
C HIS A 68 -26.03 -18.03 11.94
N THR A 69 -25.07 -18.81 12.43
CA THR A 69 -24.46 -18.64 13.76
C THR A 69 -23.69 -17.33 13.85
N HIS A 70 -22.86 -17.03 12.84
CA HIS A 70 -22.12 -15.76 12.80
C HIS A 70 -23.04 -14.54 12.67
N VAL A 71 -24.09 -14.62 11.85
CA VAL A 71 -25.12 -13.56 11.73
C VAL A 71 -25.83 -13.34 13.05
N SER A 72 -26.29 -14.41 13.71
CA SER A 72 -27.01 -14.30 14.99
C SER A 72 -26.11 -13.71 16.08
N GLY A 73 -24.85 -14.13 16.14
CA GLY A 73 -23.87 -13.58 17.07
C GLY A 73 -23.51 -12.12 16.77
N LEU A 74 -23.40 -11.73 15.49
CA LEU A 74 -23.19 -10.34 15.11
C LEU A 74 -24.39 -9.48 15.54
N ARG A 75 -25.62 -9.92 15.28
CA ARG A 75 -26.85 -9.24 15.70
C ARG A 75 -26.90 -9.07 17.23
N ARG A 76 -26.50 -10.08 17.99
CA ARG A 76 -26.40 -10.01 19.46
C ARG A 76 -25.38 -8.94 19.90
N ARG A 77 -24.18 -8.90 19.30
CA ARG A 77 -23.15 -7.91 19.65
C ARG A 77 -23.61 -6.48 19.35
N LEU A 78 -24.21 -6.26 18.17
CA LEU A 78 -24.77 -4.97 17.80
C LEU A 78 -25.87 -4.53 18.78
N ARG A 79 -26.73 -5.46 19.21
CA ARG A 79 -27.79 -5.18 20.20
C ARG A 79 -27.23 -4.80 21.57
N LEU A 80 -26.20 -5.50 22.04
CA LEU A 80 -25.56 -5.23 23.32
C LEU A 80 -24.86 -3.85 23.33
N ALA A 81 -24.27 -3.46 22.20
CA ALA A 81 -23.51 -2.22 22.12
C ALA A 81 -24.39 -0.99 21.83
N GLY A 82 -25.33 -1.08 20.88
CA GLY A 82 -26.11 0.07 20.40
C GLY A 82 -27.63 -0.13 20.42
N GLY A 83 -28.14 -1.10 21.19
CA GLY A 83 -29.57 -1.35 21.32
C GLY A 83 -30.21 -2.06 20.13
N ALA A 84 -31.53 -2.25 20.19
CA ALA A 84 -32.29 -2.94 19.14
C ALA A 84 -32.16 -2.25 17.78
N GLU A 85 -32.16 -0.92 17.74
CA GLU A 85 -32.07 -0.15 16.50
C GLU A 85 -30.79 -0.45 15.70
N LEU A 86 -29.63 -0.56 16.35
CA LEU A 86 -28.38 -0.92 15.66
C LEU A 86 -28.40 -2.37 15.15
N ALA A 87 -29.00 -3.28 15.91
CA ALA A 87 -29.09 -4.69 15.53
C ALA A 87 -30.06 -4.92 14.36
N ASP A 88 -31.14 -4.15 14.31
CA ASP A 88 -32.20 -4.26 13.30
C ASP A 88 -31.77 -3.72 11.93
N ARG A 89 -30.64 -3.00 11.87
CA ARG A 89 -29.97 -2.64 10.61
C ARG A 89 -29.43 -3.85 9.85
N LEU A 90 -29.12 -4.96 10.53
CA LEU A 90 -28.78 -6.22 9.89
C LEU A 90 -30.06 -6.98 9.51
N VAL A 91 -30.55 -6.73 8.29
CA VAL A 91 -31.82 -7.25 7.80
C VAL A 91 -31.61 -8.57 7.04
N THR A 92 -32.41 -9.56 7.37
CA THR A 92 -32.47 -10.83 6.64
C THR A 92 -33.51 -10.73 5.53
N ARG A 93 -33.13 -11.12 4.31
CA ARG A 93 -34.03 -11.19 3.14
C ARG A 93 -33.95 -12.59 2.52
N PRO A 94 -34.91 -12.99 1.68
CA PRO A 94 -34.78 -14.22 0.91
C PRO A 94 -33.43 -14.26 0.17
N GLY A 95 -32.65 -15.33 0.37
CA GLY A 95 -31.36 -15.55 -0.29
C GLY A 95 -30.15 -14.83 0.29
N GLY A 96 -30.29 -13.98 1.33
CA GLY A 96 -29.14 -13.24 1.84
C GLY A 96 -29.40 -12.25 2.97
N TYR A 97 -28.46 -11.32 3.12
CA TYR A 97 -28.45 -10.31 4.17
C TYR A 97 -28.10 -8.94 3.58
N LEU A 98 -28.65 -7.90 4.18
CA LEU A 98 -28.27 -6.52 3.89
C LEU A 98 -28.02 -5.78 5.20
N PHE A 99 -27.19 -4.76 5.14
CA PHE A 99 -26.95 -3.88 6.27
C PHE A 99 -27.35 -2.45 5.92
N THR A 100 -28.31 -1.90 6.67
CA THR A 100 -28.86 -0.57 6.43
C THR A 100 -27.94 0.49 7.05
N VAL A 101 -27.52 1.45 6.24
CA VAL A 101 -26.68 2.58 6.64
C VAL A 101 -27.31 3.88 6.15
N GLN A 102 -27.47 4.84 7.05
CA GLN A 102 -28.00 6.16 6.74
C GLN A 102 -26.94 7.07 6.10
N PRO A 103 -27.34 8.12 5.36
CA PRO A 103 -26.41 9.10 4.83
C PRO A 103 -25.49 9.67 5.92
N GLY A 104 -24.20 9.73 5.62
CA GLY A 104 -23.18 10.28 6.53
C GLY A 104 -22.69 9.34 7.65
N GLU A 105 -23.22 8.12 7.75
CA GLU A 105 -22.77 7.17 8.79
C GLU A 105 -21.57 6.32 8.37
N LEU A 106 -21.36 6.05 7.08
CA LEU A 106 -20.22 5.29 6.57
C LEU A 106 -19.16 6.21 5.98
N ASP A 107 -17.93 6.11 6.47
CA ASP A 107 -16.80 6.93 6.00
C ASP A 107 -16.52 6.75 4.50
N LEU A 108 -16.66 5.54 3.95
CA LEU A 108 -16.50 5.31 2.51
C LEU A 108 -17.53 6.09 1.67
N HIS A 109 -18.79 6.15 2.11
CA HIS A 109 -19.81 6.95 1.41
C HIS A 109 -19.54 8.46 1.54
N LEU A 110 -19.07 8.91 2.70
CA LEU A 110 -18.67 10.31 2.91
C LEU A 110 -17.48 10.69 2.01
N PHE A 111 -16.52 9.78 1.85
CA PHE A 111 -15.40 9.95 0.93
C PHE A 111 -15.90 10.11 -0.50
N ASP A 112 -16.75 9.21 -0.99
CA ASP A 112 -17.31 9.31 -2.34
C ASP A 112 -18.07 10.60 -2.58
N GLN A 113 -18.90 10.99 -1.62
CA GLN A 113 -19.64 12.24 -1.69
C GLN A 113 -18.70 13.44 -1.82
N ARG A 114 -17.64 13.49 -1.01
CA ARG A 114 -16.67 14.61 -1.03
C ARG A 114 -15.86 14.65 -2.32
N VAL A 115 -15.47 13.50 -2.86
CA VAL A 115 -14.77 13.42 -4.17
C VAL A 115 -15.70 13.89 -5.29
N ALA A 116 -16.96 13.46 -5.31
CA ALA A 116 -17.94 13.91 -6.30
C ALA A 116 -18.31 15.41 -6.17
N GLU A 117 -18.30 15.96 -4.95
CA GLU A 117 -18.41 17.40 -4.73
C GLU A 117 -17.16 18.15 -5.21
N ALA A 118 -15.97 17.58 -5.03
CA ALA A 118 -14.73 18.17 -5.49
C ALA A 118 -14.66 18.20 -7.03
N ASP A 119 -15.12 17.15 -7.71
CA ASP A 119 -15.19 17.12 -9.16
C ASP A 119 -16.07 18.26 -9.71
N ARG A 120 -17.24 18.49 -9.09
CA ARG A 120 -18.10 19.64 -9.42
C ARG A 120 -17.42 20.99 -9.16
N ALA A 121 -16.61 21.10 -8.11
CA ALA A 121 -15.84 22.31 -7.85
C ALA A 121 -14.72 22.54 -8.89
N ILE A 122 -14.06 21.47 -9.35
CA ILE A 122 -13.07 21.53 -10.43
C ILE A 122 -13.73 21.97 -11.74
N GLU A 123 -14.89 21.40 -12.08
CA GLU A 123 -15.68 21.80 -13.26
C GLU A 123 -16.10 23.28 -13.19
N ALA A 124 -16.46 23.75 -12.00
CA ALA A 124 -16.78 25.15 -11.74
C ALA A 124 -15.54 26.08 -11.65
N GLN A 125 -14.33 25.54 -11.85
CA GLN A 125 -13.06 26.27 -11.74
C GLN A 125 -12.84 26.93 -10.37
N ASP A 126 -13.27 26.26 -9.30
CA ASP A 126 -13.04 26.63 -7.90
C ASP A 126 -12.02 25.66 -7.25
N PRO A 127 -10.70 25.91 -7.43
CA PRO A 127 -9.67 25.02 -6.93
C PRO A 127 -9.58 25.02 -5.39
N ASP A 128 -9.93 26.12 -4.72
CA ASP A 128 -9.87 26.20 -3.25
C ASP A 128 -10.94 25.32 -2.60
N ARG A 129 -12.15 25.32 -3.17
CA ARG A 129 -13.22 24.41 -2.72
C ARG A 129 -12.86 22.95 -3.02
N ALA A 130 -12.33 22.66 -4.20
CA ALA A 130 -11.90 21.31 -4.57
C ALA A 130 -10.83 20.76 -3.60
N VAL A 131 -9.80 21.56 -3.32
CA VAL A 131 -8.74 21.22 -2.35
C VAL A 131 -9.30 20.95 -0.96
N THR A 132 -10.22 21.80 -0.49
CA THR A 132 -10.84 21.64 0.84
C THR A 132 -11.61 20.32 0.93
N LEU A 133 -12.39 20.00 -0.10
CA LEU A 133 -13.19 18.78 -0.18
C LEU A 133 -12.30 17.53 -0.25
N LEU A 134 -11.32 17.52 -1.15
CA LEU A 134 -10.40 16.39 -1.32
C LEU A 134 -9.56 16.14 -0.08
N ARG A 135 -9.02 17.20 0.55
CA ARG A 135 -8.30 17.06 1.82
C ARG A 135 -9.18 16.44 2.91
N SER A 136 -10.43 16.90 3.01
CA SER A 136 -11.38 16.34 3.98
C SER A 136 -11.77 14.90 3.66
N ALA A 137 -11.78 14.51 2.38
CA ALA A 137 -12.02 13.13 1.95
C ALA A 137 -10.86 12.22 2.36
N LEU A 138 -9.63 12.61 2.02
CA LEU A 138 -8.40 11.85 2.33
C LEU A 138 -8.19 11.71 3.84
N ALA A 139 -8.56 12.72 4.63
CA ALA A 139 -8.51 12.66 6.10
C ALA A 139 -9.43 11.58 6.73
N LEU A 140 -10.34 10.96 5.96
CA LEU A 140 -11.13 9.82 6.43
C LEU A 140 -10.31 8.53 6.50
N GLN A 141 -9.20 8.44 5.76
CA GLN A 141 -8.30 7.30 5.80
C GLN A 141 -7.54 7.26 7.14
N ARG A 142 -7.58 6.12 7.82
CA ARG A 142 -7.00 5.91 9.16
C ARG A 142 -6.02 4.72 9.17
N GLY A 143 -5.05 4.76 8.27
CA GLY A 143 -4.12 3.65 8.02
C GLY A 143 -4.65 2.68 6.96
N THR A 144 -4.20 1.43 7.02
CA THR A 144 -4.55 0.38 6.06
C THR A 144 -6.05 0.09 6.06
N VAL A 145 -6.66 0.16 4.87
CA VAL A 145 -8.09 -0.11 4.67
C VAL A 145 -8.42 -1.51 5.15
N LEU A 146 -9.40 -1.63 6.05
CA LEU A 146 -9.78 -2.88 6.71
C LEU A 146 -8.60 -3.65 7.34
N GLY A 147 -7.53 -2.96 7.77
CA GLY A 147 -6.27 -3.59 8.22
C GLY A 147 -6.37 -4.52 9.43
N ASN A 148 -7.51 -4.58 10.12
CA ASN A 148 -7.79 -5.53 11.21
C ASN A 148 -8.74 -6.67 10.80
N VAL A 149 -9.11 -6.79 9.52
CA VAL A 149 -10.09 -7.78 9.03
C VAL A 149 -9.38 -8.92 8.32
N GLY A 150 -9.36 -10.10 8.94
CA GLY A 150 -8.75 -11.30 8.37
C GLY A 150 -9.62 -12.00 7.32
N SER A 151 -9.71 -11.45 6.12
CA SER A 151 -10.36 -12.07 4.95
C SER A 151 -9.56 -11.84 3.68
N GLU A 152 -8.97 -12.92 3.15
CA GLU A 152 -8.21 -12.90 1.91
C GLU A 152 -9.04 -12.41 0.72
N ALA A 153 -10.29 -12.88 0.59
CA ALA A 153 -11.19 -12.45 -0.47
C ALA A 153 -11.48 -10.93 -0.44
N LEU A 154 -11.58 -10.32 0.74
CA LEU A 154 -11.71 -8.87 0.86
C LEU A 154 -10.41 -8.15 0.44
N CYS A 155 -9.26 -8.66 0.91
CA CYS A 155 -7.95 -8.09 0.60
C CYS A 155 -7.61 -8.14 -0.89
N LEU A 156 -8.04 -9.18 -1.61
CA LEU A 156 -7.74 -9.34 -3.04
C LEU A 156 -8.74 -8.60 -3.95
N VAL A 157 -10.00 -8.43 -3.53
CA VAL A 157 -11.07 -7.93 -4.41
C VAL A 157 -11.53 -6.52 -4.07
N ASP A 158 -11.79 -6.22 -2.80
CA ASP A 158 -12.50 -5.01 -2.40
C ASP A 158 -11.56 -3.92 -1.87
N VAL A 159 -10.53 -4.30 -1.10
CA VAL A 159 -9.52 -3.36 -0.59
C VAL A 159 -8.79 -2.63 -1.73
N PRO A 160 -8.29 -3.30 -2.79
CA PRO A 160 -7.56 -2.63 -3.87
C PRO A 160 -8.43 -1.61 -4.61
N ARG A 161 -9.73 -1.87 -4.75
CA ARG A 161 -10.68 -0.91 -5.36
C ARG A 161 -10.84 0.37 -4.54
N ILE A 162 -10.75 0.28 -3.21
CA ILE A 162 -10.80 1.46 -2.34
C ILE A 162 -9.46 2.19 -2.39
N GLU A 163 -8.35 1.46 -2.41
CA GLU A 163 -7.00 2.04 -2.54
C GLU A 163 -6.81 2.75 -3.87
N GLU A 164 -7.33 2.21 -4.97
CA GLU A 164 -7.37 2.86 -6.27
C GLU A 164 -8.16 4.18 -6.21
N ARG A 165 -9.34 4.16 -5.57
CA ARG A 165 -10.15 5.39 -5.38
C ARG A 165 -9.41 6.43 -4.52
N LEU A 166 -8.69 6.00 -3.48
CA LEU A 166 -7.84 6.86 -2.66
C LEU A 166 -6.73 7.47 -3.51
N LEU A 167 -6.02 6.67 -4.30
CA LEU A 167 -4.97 7.13 -5.21
C LEU A 167 -5.50 8.18 -6.20
N PHE A 168 -6.66 7.95 -6.82
CA PHE A 168 -7.30 8.92 -7.71
C PHE A 168 -7.68 10.22 -6.99
N ALA A 169 -8.21 10.15 -5.76
CA ALA A 169 -8.51 11.33 -4.97
C ALA A 169 -7.23 12.10 -4.59
N THR A 170 -6.15 11.40 -4.27
CA THR A 170 -4.84 12.02 -4.00
C THR A 170 -4.28 12.69 -5.25
N LEU A 171 -4.35 12.05 -6.42
CA LEU A 171 -3.95 12.63 -7.69
C LEU A 171 -4.70 13.92 -8.04
N LYS A 172 -6.01 13.95 -7.76
CA LYS A 172 -6.83 15.16 -7.91
C LYS A 172 -6.43 16.24 -6.91
N TYR A 173 -6.18 15.86 -5.66
CA TYR A 173 -5.76 16.77 -4.60
C TYR A 173 -4.44 17.45 -4.95
N THR A 174 -3.44 16.66 -5.35
CA THR A 174 -2.11 17.16 -5.70
C THR A 174 -2.16 18.04 -6.95
N ARG A 175 -2.98 17.69 -7.95
CA ARG A 175 -3.23 18.55 -9.13
C ARG A 175 -3.82 19.91 -8.72
N ALA A 176 -4.90 19.89 -7.94
CA ALA A 176 -5.59 21.12 -7.52
C ALA A 176 -4.71 22.00 -6.62
N GLU A 177 -3.89 21.40 -5.75
CA GLU A 177 -2.87 22.09 -4.96
C GLU A 177 -1.80 22.75 -5.84
N LEU A 178 -1.31 22.07 -6.88
CA LEU A 178 -0.34 22.64 -7.81
C LEU A 178 -0.93 23.80 -8.61
N ASP A 179 -2.18 23.69 -9.06
CA ASP A 179 -2.82 24.72 -9.87
C ASP A 179 -3.08 26.01 -9.09
N ARG A 180 -3.24 25.94 -7.75
CA ARG A 180 -3.29 27.11 -6.86
C ARG A 180 -1.91 27.56 -6.31
N GLY A 181 -0.82 27.01 -6.83
CA GLY A 181 0.55 27.36 -6.45
C GLY A 181 1.09 26.70 -5.17
N GLY A 182 0.35 25.76 -4.57
CA GLY A 182 0.70 25.04 -3.33
C GLY A 182 1.78 23.96 -3.46
N HIS A 183 2.74 24.12 -4.36
CA HIS A 183 3.72 23.09 -4.74
C HIS A 183 4.53 22.52 -3.57
N LEU A 184 4.96 23.33 -2.60
CA LEU A 184 5.70 22.84 -1.42
C LEU A 184 4.86 21.92 -0.51
N ARG A 185 3.54 22.07 -0.49
CA ARG A 185 2.65 21.27 0.39
C ARG A 185 2.53 19.82 -0.07
N VAL A 186 2.65 19.58 -1.38
CA VAL A 186 2.43 18.26 -2.00
C VAL A 186 3.72 17.55 -2.37
N LEU A 187 4.87 18.22 -2.26
CA LEU A 187 6.15 17.70 -2.73
C LEU A 187 6.58 16.43 -1.97
N GLY A 188 6.40 16.40 -0.65
CA GLY A 188 6.69 15.21 0.18
C GLY A 188 5.78 14.03 -0.15
N GLU A 189 4.48 14.28 -0.29
CA GLU A 189 3.47 13.27 -0.64
C GLU A 189 3.69 12.71 -2.04
N LEU A 190 3.93 13.56 -3.04
CA LEU A 190 4.23 13.16 -4.41
C LEU A 190 5.51 12.32 -4.51
N ARG A 191 6.54 12.62 -3.71
CA ARG A 191 7.75 11.77 -3.63
C ARG A 191 7.45 10.37 -3.14
N ALA A 192 6.70 10.26 -2.04
CA ALA A 192 6.31 8.96 -1.51
C ALA A 192 5.49 8.17 -2.54
N LEU A 193 4.52 8.83 -3.20
CA LEU A 193 3.69 8.19 -4.22
C LEU A 193 4.47 7.73 -5.44
N VAL A 194 5.45 8.51 -5.93
CA VAL A 194 6.32 8.11 -7.03
C VAL A 194 7.26 6.97 -6.63
N ALA A 195 7.73 6.93 -5.39
CA ALA A 195 8.53 5.81 -4.90
C ALA A 195 7.71 4.51 -4.84
N THR A 196 6.44 4.58 -4.41
CA THR A 196 5.52 3.43 -4.37
C THR A 196 5.00 3.03 -5.75
N HIS A 197 4.79 3.99 -6.66
CA HIS A 197 4.26 3.75 -8.01
C HIS A 197 5.22 4.30 -9.08
N PRO A 198 6.41 3.70 -9.23
CA PRO A 198 7.48 4.28 -10.03
C PRO A 198 7.18 4.28 -11.54
N LEU A 199 6.24 3.47 -12.03
CA LEU A 199 5.81 3.46 -13.44
C LEU A 199 4.66 4.44 -13.73
N HIS A 200 4.09 5.10 -12.71
CA HIS A 200 2.93 5.98 -12.90
C HIS A 200 3.36 7.36 -13.42
N GLU A 201 3.29 7.54 -14.74
CA GLU A 201 3.72 8.77 -15.44
C GLU A 201 3.05 10.04 -14.92
N GLY A 202 1.74 9.98 -14.63
CA GLY A 202 1.00 11.12 -14.09
C GLY A 202 1.54 11.64 -12.75
N LEU A 203 1.92 10.74 -11.83
CA LEU A 203 2.54 11.11 -10.55
C LEU A 203 3.90 11.75 -10.77
N ARG A 204 4.71 11.18 -11.67
CA ARG A 204 6.01 11.76 -12.06
C ARG A 204 5.84 13.15 -12.67
N ALA A 205 4.89 13.34 -13.57
CA ALA A 205 4.60 14.62 -14.20
C ALA A 205 4.20 15.68 -13.15
N GLN A 206 3.37 15.32 -12.17
CA GLN A 206 3.00 16.22 -11.07
C GLN A 206 4.19 16.54 -10.16
N LEU A 207 5.03 15.55 -9.82
CA LEU A 207 6.24 15.78 -9.04
C LEU A 207 7.24 16.67 -9.79
N MET A 208 7.43 16.47 -11.09
CA MET A 208 8.25 17.34 -11.94
C MET A 208 7.73 18.78 -11.93
N ARG A 209 6.41 18.99 -12.05
CA ARG A 209 5.80 20.34 -11.93
C ARG A 209 6.08 20.94 -10.56
N ALA A 210 5.91 20.17 -9.49
CA ALA A 210 6.14 20.63 -8.12
C ALA A 210 7.61 21.03 -7.89
N LEU A 211 8.56 20.21 -8.36
CA LEU A 211 10.00 20.45 -8.27
C LEU A 211 10.41 21.67 -9.09
N SER A 212 9.92 21.80 -10.32
CA SER A 212 10.19 22.97 -11.17
C SER A 212 9.70 24.26 -10.52
N ALA A 213 8.45 24.27 -10.03
CA ALA A 213 7.87 25.41 -9.31
C ALA A 213 8.63 25.75 -8.02
N ALA A 214 9.28 24.76 -7.38
CA ALA A 214 10.15 24.96 -6.21
C ALA A 214 11.58 25.43 -6.57
N GLY A 215 11.89 25.71 -7.83
CA GLY A 215 13.24 26.06 -8.30
C GLY A 215 14.21 24.87 -8.41
N ARG A 216 13.73 23.63 -8.26
CA ARG A 216 14.52 22.39 -8.25
C ARG A 216 14.50 21.71 -9.62
N LYS A 217 14.76 22.47 -10.68
CA LYS A 217 14.62 22.01 -12.07
C LYS A 217 15.55 20.84 -12.42
N THR A 218 16.78 20.85 -11.92
CA THR A 218 17.74 19.75 -12.13
C THR A 218 17.19 18.42 -11.61
N GLU A 219 16.53 18.43 -10.45
CA GLU A 219 15.86 17.23 -9.90
C GLU A 219 14.65 16.82 -10.72
N ALA A 220 13.87 17.77 -11.24
CA ALA A 220 12.76 17.46 -12.14
C ALA A 220 13.23 16.77 -13.43
N LEU A 221 14.32 17.26 -14.05
CA LEU A 221 14.90 16.65 -15.25
C LEU A 221 15.53 15.29 -14.95
N GLN A 222 16.14 15.12 -13.78
CA GLN A 222 16.66 13.84 -13.33
C GLN A 222 15.53 12.81 -13.15
N LEU A 223 14.43 13.22 -12.52
CA LEU A 223 13.24 12.38 -12.33
C LEU A 223 12.63 11.91 -13.66
N TYR A 224 12.66 12.75 -14.70
CA TYR A 224 12.26 12.37 -16.05
C TYR A 224 13.18 11.30 -16.64
N ARG A 225 14.50 11.50 -16.55
CA ARG A 225 15.48 10.54 -17.09
C ARG A 225 15.34 9.18 -16.42
N GLU A 226 15.26 9.16 -15.09
CA GLU A 226 15.03 7.93 -14.32
C GLU A 226 13.71 7.26 -14.70
N GLY A 227 12.64 8.03 -14.87
CA GLY A 227 11.34 7.50 -15.28
C GLY A 227 11.36 6.94 -16.70
N ARG A 228 12.01 7.63 -17.64
CA ARG A 228 12.18 7.15 -19.01
C ARG A 228 12.96 5.85 -19.06
N THR A 229 14.10 5.79 -18.37
CA THR A 229 14.90 4.56 -18.28
C THR A 229 14.04 3.43 -17.75
N LEU A 230 13.33 3.66 -16.64
CA LEU A 230 12.46 2.63 -16.06
C LEU A 230 11.32 2.19 -16.99
N LEU A 231 10.64 3.11 -17.67
CA LEU A 231 9.56 2.78 -18.62
C LEU A 231 10.06 1.96 -19.82
N VAL A 232 11.24 2.32 -20.34
CA VAL A 232 11.87 1.61 -21.45
C VAL A 232 12.36 0.23 -21.02
N GLU A 233 12.98 0.12 -19.85
CA GLU A 233 13.56 -1.13 -19.35
C GLU A 233 12.50 -2.13 -18.87
N GLU A 234 11.48 -1.67 -18.13
CA GLU A 234 10.48 -2.54 -17.49
C GLU A 234 9.25 -2.80 -18.37
N VAL A 235 8.85 -1.82 -19.19
CA VAL A 235 7.62 -1.87 -19.98
C VAL A 235 7.90 -1.88 -21.49
N GLY A 236 9.08 -1.44 -21.93
CA GLY A 236 9.43 -1.36 -23.35
C GLY A 236 8.75 -0.20 -24.09
N VAL A 237 8.30 0.83 -23.37
CA VAL A 237 7.60 1.99 -23.93
C VAL A 237 8.34 3.29 -23.62
N GLU A 238 8.23 4.25 -24.52
CA GLU A 238 8.71 5.62 -24.27
C GLU A 238 7.70 6.40 -23.41
N PRO A 239 8.14 7.44 -22.68
CA PRO A 239 7.26 8.31 -21.90
C PRO A 239 6.11 8.86 -22.73
N GLY A 240 4.92 8.87 -22.18
CA GLY A 240 3.71 9.42 -22.78
C GLY A 240 3.77 10.95 -22.98
N PRO A 241 2.80 11.49 -23.75
CA PRO A 241 2.82 12.88 -24.20
C PRO A 241 2.75 13.90 -23.06
N GLU A 242 2.06 13.60 -21.96
CA GLU A 242 2.00 14.52 -20.81
C GLU A 242 3.37 14.68 -20.14
N LEU A 243 4.07 13.58 -19.87
CA LEU A 243 5.38 13.59 -19.23
C LEU A 243 6.43 14.25 -20.13
N GLN A 244 6.39 13.97 -21.44
CA GLN A 244 7.23 14.64 -22.43
C GLN A 244 6.96 16.15 -22.54
N ARG A 245 5.68 16.57 -22.41
CA ARG A 245 5.32 17.99 -22.41
C ARG A 245 5.91 18.71 -21.20
N ILE A 246 5.73 18.14 -19.99
CA ILE A 246 6.31 18.72 -18.77
C ILE A 246 7.83 18.80 -18.86
N HIS A 247 8.50 17.76 -19.38
CA HIS A 247 9.95 17.79 -19.60
C HIS A 247 10.39 18.97 -20.49
N ARG A 248 9.69 19.20 -21.62
CA ARG A 248 9.98 20.34 -22.52
C ARG A 248 9.73 21.69 -21.86
N GLU A 249 8.67 21.80 -21.05
CA GLU A 249 8.38 23.03 -20.28
C GLU A 249 9.49 23.33 -19.27
N VAL A 250 9.96 22.32 -18.53
CA VAL A 250 11.05 22.48 -17.55
C VAL A 250 12.36 22.87 -18.24
N LEU A 251 12.68 22.30 -19.40
CA LEU A 251 13.86 22.68 -20.19
C LEU A 251 13.77 24.15 -20.64
N ALA A 252 12.66 24.55 -21.24
CA ALA A 252 12.47 25.94 -21.70
C ALA A 252 12.53 26.95 -20.53
N ASP A 253 12.04 26.58 -19.36
CA ASP A 253 12.14 27.40 -18.15
C ASP A 253 13.55 27.45 -17.58
N ALA A 254 14.34 26.38 -17.68
CA ALA A 254 15.75 26.38 -17.26
C ALA A 254 16.59 27.28 -18.17
N ASP A 255 16.41 27.17 -19.49
CA ASP A 255 17.12 27.99 -20.48
C ASP A 255 16.83 29.49 -20.30
N ARG A 256 15.57 29.86 -20.02
CA ARG A 256 15.18 31.25 -19.76
C ARG A 256 15.90 31.86 -18.55
N GLU A 257 16.09 31.10 -17.48
CA GLU A 257 16.80 31.58 -16.29
C GLU A 257 18.30 31.74 -16.53
N GLU A 258 18.92 30.86 -17.31
CA GLU A 258 20.32 31.00 -17.70
C GLU A 258 20.56 32.24 -18.57
N HIS A 259 19.65 32.53 -19.50
CA HIS A 259 19.72 33.73 -20.36
C HIS A 259 19.28 35.03 -19.68
N SER A 260 18.57 34.94 -18.55
CA SER A 260 18.13 36.11 -17.75
C SER A 260 19.09 36.47 -16.62
N ARG A 261 20.14 35.65 -16.37
CA ARG A 261 21.24 36.06 -15.49
C ARG A 261 21.96 37.25 -16.16
N PRO A 262 22.09 38.41 -15.49
CA PRO A 262 22.86 39.52 -16.03
C PRO A 262 24.25 38.99 -16.37
N ALA A 263 24.69 39.19 -17.61
CA ALA A 263 26.07 38.93 -17.97
C ALA A 263 26.94 39.71 -16.98
N GLU A 264 27.72 38.98 -16.18
CA GLU A 264 28.72 39.58 -15.34
C GLU A 264 29.61 40.42 -16.27
N PRO A 265 29.74 41.74 -16.04
CA PRO A 265 30.47 42.60 -16.96
C PRO A 265 31.88 42.01 -17.12
N PRO A 266 32.41 41.95 -18.35
CA PRO A 266 33.71 41.35 -18.59
C PRO A 266 34.73 42.00 -17.65
N ALA A 267 35.37 41.19 -16.82
CA ALA A 267 36.48 41.65 -15.99
C ALA A 267 37.51 42.30 -16.92
N ASP A 268 37.78 43.57 -16.66
CA ASP A 268 38.72 44.40 -17.41
C ASP A 268 40.10 43.73 -17.41
N PRO A 269 40.67 43.33 -18.57
CA PRO A 269 42.01 42.77 -18.63
C PRO A 269 43.01 43.93 -18.54
N GLY A 270 43.24 44.41 -17.31
CA GLY A 270 44.01 45.63 -17.10
C GLY A 270 44.44 45.82 -15.66
N THR A 271 45.21 44.88 -15.10
CA THR A 271 46.07 45.24 -13.96
C THR A 271 47.31 44.36 -13.95
N ASP A 272 48.36 44.92 -14.53
CA ASP A 272 49.71 44.41 -14.54
C ASP A 272 50.30 44.48 -13.12
N PRO A 273 50.83 43.38 -12.52
CA PRO A 273 51.53 43.46 -11.24
C PRO A 273 52.96 43.93 -11.48
N GLY A 274 53.23 45.19 -11.10
CA GLY A 274 54.56 45.76 -11.05
C GLY A 274 55.50 45.01 -10.10
N GLU A 275 56.66 44.70 -10.65
CA GLU A 275 57.85 44.05 -10.10
C GLU A 275 58.58 44.92 -9.05
N GLY A 276 59.16 44.31 -8.00
CA GLY A 276 60.15 45.01 -7.16
C GLY A 276 60.54 44.37 -5.82
N ALA A 277 61.65 43.62 -5.84
CA ALA A 277 62.62 43.33 -4.76
C ALA A 277 62.11 42.55 -3.50
N GLY A 278 62.73 41.49 -3.00
CA GLY A 278 64.11 41.00 -3.07
C GLY A 278 64.57 40.68 -1.64
N GLY A 279 64.80 39.41 -1.30
CA GLY A 279 65.36 39.02 0.02
C GLY A 279 65.22 37.53 0.35
N HIS A 280 66.34 36.81 0.36
CA HIS A 280 66.50 35.39 0.69
C HIS A 280 66.11 35.01 2.13
N PRO A 281 65.83 33.72 2.40
CA PRO A 281 65.56 33.16 3.74
C PRO A 281 66.81 32.51 4.38
N GLU A 282 66.87 32.44 5.73
CA GLU A 282 67.32 31.28 6.56
C GLU A 282 67.52 31.67 8.05
N PRO A 283 67.55 30.68 8.97
CA PRO A 283 66.86 30.72 10.27
C PRO A 283 67.79 30.79 11.48
N VAL A 284 67.22 30.95 12.68
CA VAL A 284 67.94 30.78 13.96
C VAL A 284 67.25 29.74 14.83
N ALA A 285 68.10 28.89 15.40
CA ALA A 285 67.83 27.67 16.10
C ALA A 285 67.34 27.83 17.55
N ARG A 286 66.87 26.69 18.06
CA ARG A 286 66.51 26.31 19.42
C ARG A 286 67.59 26.60 20.46
N GLU A 287 67.18 26.84 21.70
CA GLU A 287 67.83 26.26 22.88
C GLU A 287 66.79 25.80 23.91
N ASP A 288 67.09 24.64 24.49
CA ASP A 288 66.34 23.85 25.46
C ASP A 288 66.44 24.39 26.90
N GLY A 289 65.54 23.96 27.78
CA GLY A 289 65.59 24.27 29.21
C GLY A 289 64.55 23.52 30.04
N ASP A 290 64.94 22.32 30.45
CA ASP A 290 64.27 21.32 31.28
C ASP A 290 63.87 21.82 32.70
N THR A 291 62.79 21.29 33.28
CA THR A 291 62.74 20.71 34.66
C THR A 291 61.31 20.39 35.14
N ALA A 292 61.23 19.25 35.83
CA ALA A 292 60.04 18.55 36.29
C ALA A 292 59.55 18.96 37.70
N ALA A 293 58.31 18.54 38.00
CA ALA A 293 57.88 17.81 39.23
C ALA A 293 56.64 18.38 39.98
N ALA A 294 55.59 17.54 39.97
CA ALA A 294 54.83 17.01 41.11
C ALA A 294 54.01 17.91 42.09
N SER A 295 52.69 17.63 42.06
CA SER A 295 51.82 17.20 43.19
C SER A 295 51.21 18.21 44.19
N ASP A 296 49.86 18.16 44.20
CA ASP A 296 48.91 18.10 45.33
C ASP A 296 49.07 19.01 46.56
N THR A 297 48.04 19.80 46.89
CA THR A 297 47.03 19.48 47.94
C THR A 297 46.06 20.64 48.26
N ALA A 298 44.79 20.25 48.41
CA ALA A 298 43.70 20.68 49.30
C ALA A 298 43.63 22.09 49.97
N ALA A 299 42.52 22.77 49.67
CA ALA A 299 41.46 23.31 50.55
C ALA A 299 41.76 23.80 51.99
N ALA A 300 41.33 25.04 52.28
CA ALA A 300 40.55 25.37 53.48
C ALA A 300 39.88 26.75 53.35
N SER A 301 38.66 26.83 53.90
CA SER A 301 37.75 27.98 53.95
C SER A 301 37.99 28.88 55.16
N ASP A 302 37.50 30.12 55.07
CA ASP A 302 37.20 31.06 56.18
C ASP A 302 36.36 32.22 55.57
N THR A 303 35.33 32.85 56.15
CA THR A 303 34.50 32.72 57.37
C THR A 303 33.31 33.70 57.22
N ALA A 304 32.08 33.28 57.58
CA ALA A 304 31.12 33.92 58.53
C ALA A 304 31.15 35.47 58.75
N ALA A 305 30.08 36.23 59.00
CA ALA A 305 28.70 36.03 59.46
C ALA A 305 27.91 37.36 59.31
N ALA A 306 26.57 37.30 59.33
CA ALA A 306 25.70 38.00 60.30
C ALA A 306 24.23 38.04 59.84
N SER A 307 23.36 37.69 60.80
CA SER A 307 21.90 37.55 60.78
C SER A 307 21.15 38.89 60.69
N ASP A 308 19.87 38.90 60.28
CA ASP A 308 18.73 39.08 61.21
C ASP A 308 17.35 38.91 60.51
N THR A 309 16.32 38.89 61.35
CA THR A 309 15.02 38.24 61.31
C THR A 309 13.82 39.01 60.69
N ALA A 310 12.76 38.25 60.35
CA ALA A 310 11.33 38.47 60.71
C ALA A 310 10.29 38.40 59.56
N ASP A 311 9.56 37.28 59.56
CA ASP A 311 8.10 37.09 59.50
C ASP A 311 7.16 38.14 58.84
N HIS A 312 6.41 37.73 57.80
CA HIS A 312 4.94 37.89 57.71
C HIS A 312 4.38 37.34 56.37
N THR A 313 3.46 36.36 56.43
CA THR A 313 2.46 36.10 55.37
C THR A 313 1.31 37.12 55.47
N PRO A 314 0.62 37.49 54.35
CA PRO A 314 -0.53 36.68 53.89
C PRO A 314 -0.81 36.68 52.36
N ARG A 315 -1.63 35.69 51.96
CA ARG A 315 -2.28 35.49 50.66
C ARG A 315 -3.23 36.66 50.29
N PRO A 316 -3.56 36.87 49.01
CA PRO A 316 -4.94 36.56 48.59
C PRO A 316 -5.09 35.99 47.17
N ASP A 317 -6.30 35.47 46.93
CA ASP A 317 -6.83 34.90 45.69
C ASP A 317 -7.02 35.91 44.55
N GLY A 318 -7.01 35.43 43.30
CA GLY A 318 -7.42 36.23 42.14
C GLY A 318 -7.25 35.50 40.81
N ALA A 319 -8.38 35.19 40.18
CA ALA A 319 -8.57 34.45 38.93
C ALA A 319 -7.75 34.93 37.72
N ALA A 320 -7.33 33.98 36.87
CA ALA A 320 -7.17 34.18 35.43
C ALA A 320 -7.29 32.84 34.69
N ASP A 321 -8.32 32.77 33.85
CA ASP A 321 -8.49 31.83 32.73
C ASP A 321 -7.44 32.11 31.64
N PRO A 322 -6.83 31.09 31.02
CA PRO A 322 -6.31 31.22 29.67
C PRO A 322 -7.01 30.23 28.72
N GLY A 323 -7.51 30.81 27.63
CA GLY A 323 -8.12 30.11 26.49
C GLY A 323 -7.20 29.13 25.74
N PRO A 324 -7.68 28.58 24.62
CA PRO A 324 -7.26 27.28 24.11
C PRO A 324 -5.88 27.34 23.44
N GLU A 325 -5.00 26.41 23.84
CA GLU A 325 -3.74 26.13 23.13
C GLU A 325 -4.01 25.59 21.71
N PRO A 326 -3.19 25.99 20.72
CA PRO A 326 -3.30 25.52 19.34
C PRO A 326 -2.77 24.09 19.20
N ALA A 327 -3.54 23.27 18.48
CA ALA A 327 -3.19 21.90 18.11
C ALA A 327 -1.87 21.82 17.33
N ALA A 328 -0.97 20.95 17.79
CA ALA A 328 0.29 20.63 17.13
C ALA A 328 0.06 19.96 15.75
N PRO A 329 0.90 20.25 14.74
CA PRO A 329 0.83 19.61 13.43
C PRO A 329 1.31 18.16 13.46
N GLY A 330 0.66 17.33 12.63
CA GLY A 330 0.75 15.89 12.60
C GLY A 330 2.09 15.28 12.21
N ASN A 331 2.23 14.01 12.61
CA ASN A 331 3.38 13.14 12.47
C ASN A 331 4.01 13.15 11.06
N VAL A 332 5.26 13.60 11.01
CA VAL A 332 6.16 13.41 9.87
C VAL A 332 6.77 12.01 9.96
N LEU A 333 6.62 11.24 8.88
CA LEU A 333 7.29 9.96 8.66
C LEU A 333 8.82 10.21 8.59
N ARG A 334 9.57 9.85 9.64
CA ARG A 334 11.03 9.74 9.57
C ARG A 334 11.38 8.38 8.97
N ILE A 335 11.81 8.36 7.72
CA ILE A 335 12.59 7.26 7.15
C ILE A 335 14.06 7.64 7.32
N ALA A 336 14.86 6.75 7.89
CA ALA A 336 16.29 6.89 8.01
C ALA A 336 16.95 6.69 6.64
N ASP A 337 17.86 7.59 6.28
CA ASP A 337 18.81 7.41 5.18
C ASP A 337 19.72 6.21 5.48
N ASP A 338 19.85 5.29 4.53
CA ASP A 338 21.12 4.63 4.27
C ASP A 338 21.29 4.47 2.75
N SER A 339 22.44 4.92 2.26
CA SER A 339 22.75 5.09 0.84
C SER A 339 23.62 3.94 0.34
N GLY A 340 23.23 3.31 -0.77
CA GLY A 340 24.14 2.58 -1.67
C GLY A 340 23.64 1.18 -2.12
N PRO A 341 23.89 0.78 -3.38
CA PRO A 341 23.52 -0.53 -3.89
C PRO A 341 24.46 -1.61 -3.35
N ARG A 342 23.90 -2.66 -2.74
CA ARG A 342 24.68 -3.81 -2.24
C ARG A 342 24.77 -4.88 -3.34
N PRO A 343 25.97 -5.36 -3.70
CA PRO A 343 26.10 -6.42 -4.70
C PRO A 343 25.69 -7.78 -4.13
N LEU A 344 25.23 -8.66 -5.02
CA LEU A 344 24.86 -10.05 -4.73
C LEU A 344 26.10 -10.83 -4.22
N PRO A 345 25.98 -11.66 -3.15
CA PRO A 345 27.05 -12.59 -2.81
C PRO A 345 26.97 -13.83 -3.70
N GLY A 346 28.06 -14.08 -4.43
CA GLY A 346 28.35 -15.36 -5.05
C GLY A 346 28.84 -16.39 -4.03
N ASP A 347 28.74 -17.66 -4.43
CA ASP A 347 29.05 -18.86 -3.66
C ASP A 347 30.30 -18.78 -2.78
N ALA A 348 30.13 -19.05 -1.48
CA ALA A 348 31.19 -19.58 -0.62
C ALA A 348 30.59 -20.39 0.53
N ALA A 349 31.12 -21.60 0.69
CA ALA A 349 30.71 -22.59 1.66
C ALA A 349 31.08 -22.25 3.11
N ALA A 350 30.22 -22.75 4.01
CA ALA A 350 30.50 -23.27 5.36
C ALA A 350 31.08 -22.34 6.45
N THR A 351 30.31 -22.14 7.52
CA THR A 351 30.51 -22.70 8.88
C THR A 351 29.87 -21.78 9.93
N GLY A 352 29.20 -22.39 10.92
CA GLY A 352 28.22 -21.71 11.76
C GLY A 352 28.75 -20.81 12.87
N ARG A 353 27.83 -20.08 13.48
CA ARG A 353 27.65 -19.94 14.94
C ARG A 353 26.30 -19.29 15.22
N HIS A 354 25.53 -19.94 16.10
CA HIS A 354 24.33 -19.42 16.73
C HIS A 354 24.59 -18.02 17.31
N ARG A 355 23.68 -17.08 17.03
CA ARG A 355 23.44 -15.91 17.88
C ARG A 355 21.94 -15.74 18.07
N ASP A 356 21.60 -15.56 19.32
CA ASP A 356 20.26 -15.59 19.90
C ASP A 356 19.35 -14.51 19.30
N ALA A 357 18.23 -14.94 18.71
CA ALA A 357 17.14 -14.05 18.34
C ALA A 357 16.10 -14.05 19.47
N HIS A 358 15.83 -12.86 20.00
CA HIS A 358 14.73 -12.62 20.93
C HIS A 358 13.38 -13.12 20.36
N PRO A 359 12.50 -13.74 21.19
CA PRO A 359 11.20 -14.19 20.72
C PRO A 359 10.26 -13.00 20.53
N ALA A 360 9.51 -13.02 19.42
CA ALA A 360 8.33 -12.19 19.21
C ALA A 360 7.22 -12.57 20.22
N PRO A 361 6.35 -11.63 20.64
CA PRO A 361 5.38 -11.88 21.69
C PRO A 361 4.29 -12.85 21.23
N ALA A 362 3.93 -13.75 22.14
CA ALA A 362 2.95 -14.81 21.96
C ALA A 362 1.56 -14.27 21.58
N LEU A 363 1.03 -14.75 20.46
CA LEU A 363 -0.40 -14.70 20.17
C LEU A 363 -1.11 -15.65 21.14
N GLY A 364 -1.89 -15.08 22.05
CA GLY A 364 -2.66 -15.80 23.06
C GLY A 364 -3.65 -16.80 22.45
N GLU A 365 -3.45 -18.07 22.78
CA GLU A 365 -4.35 -19.16 22.45
C GLU A 365 -5.50 -19.24 23.46
N GLN A 366 -6.71 -18.91 23.01
CA GLN A 366 -7.91 -19.60 23.46
C GLN A 366 -8.72 -20.04 22.24
N ARG A 367 -8.39 -21.22 21.72
CA ARG A 367 -9.34 -22.08 21.01
C ARG A 367 -9.13 -23.53 21.47
N SER A 368 -10.01 -23.93 22.37
CA SER A 368 -10.18 -25.32 22.81
C SER A 368 -10.67 -26.16 21.62
N GLY A 369 -9.75 -26.90 21.03
CA GLY A 369 -9.94 -27.94 20.04
C GLY A 369 -8.58 -28.60 19.89
N ARG A 370 -8.47 -29.88 20.25
CA ARG A 370 -7.19 -30.61 20.29
C ARG A 370 -6.54 -30.53 18.90
N ARG A 371 -5.51 -29.68 18.74
CA ARG A 371 -4.60 -29.77 17.60
C ARG A 371 -4.07 -31.20 17.58
N PRO A 372 -4.07 -31.91 16.43
CA PRO A 372 -3.26 -33.12 16.34
C PRO A 372 -1.84 -32.73 16.72
N ASP A 373 -1.27 -33.46 17.67
CA ASP A 373 0.04 -33.14 18.23
C ASP A 373 1.06 -33.29 17.10
N ALA A 374 1.90 -32.27 16.85
CA ALA A 374 2.95 -32.37 15.82
C ALA A 374 3.92 -33.53 16.09
N ALA A 375 3.94 -34.05 17.32
CA ALA A 375 4.65 -35.24 17.76
C ALA A 375 4.11 -36.57 17.21
N GLU A 376 2.91 -36.60 16.59
CA GLU A 376 2.37 -37.81 15.94
C GLU A 376 2.93 -38.06 14.53
N LEU A 377 3.60 -37.08 13.92
CA LEU A 377 4.34 -37.27 12.68
C LEU A 377 5.68 -37.97 12.98
N ARG A 378 5.64 -39.28 13.16
CA ARG A 378 6.85 -40.10 13.19
C ARG A 378 7.63 -39.87 11.89
N PRO A 379 8.97 -39.67 11.93
CA PRO A 379 9.76 -39.67 10.72
C PRO A 379 9.51 -40.97 9.97
N VAL A 380 8.98 -40.86 8.76
CA VAL A 380 8.81 -42.00 7.86
C VAL A 380 10.22 -42.54 7.59
N PRO A 381 10.47 -43.85 7.75
CA PRO A 381 11.76 -44.43 7.36
C PRO A 381 12.05 -44.07 5.90
N ALA A 382 13.34 -43.93 5.56
CA ALA A 382 13.79 -43.60 4.21
C ALA A 382 13.00 -44.39 3.16
N VAL A 383 12.54 -43.67 2.13
CA VAL A 383 11.65 -44.14 1.05
C VAL A 383 11.95 -45.58 0.67
N ALA A 384 10.91 -46.41 0.61
CA ALA A 384 11.04 -47.82 0.22
C ALA A 384 11.71 -47.90 -1.18
N PRO A 385 12.62 -48.85 -1.41
CA PRO A 385 13.33 -48.96 -2.69
C PRO A 385 12.32 -49.21 -3.82
N GLY A 386 12.12 -48.22 -4.68
CA GLY A 386 11.22 -48.29 -5.85
C GLY A 386 10.31 -47.07 -6.07
N GLU A 387 10.12 -46.20 -5.07
CA GLU A 387 9.58 -44.85 -5.28
C GLU A 387 10.76 -43.89 -5.40
N ASP A 388 10.96 -43.28 -6.57
CA ASP A 388 11.93 -42.20 -6.69
C ASP A 388 11.43 -41.01 -5.85
N PRO A 389 12.19 -40.55 -4.84
CA PRO A 389 11.83 -39.33 -4.15
C PRO A 389 11.79 -38.18 -5.17
N ASP A 390 10.75 -37.35 -5.10
CA ASP A 390 10.65 -36.12 -5.89
C ASP A 390 11.09 -34.93 -4.99
N PRO A 391 12.41 -34.65 -4.94
CA PRO A 391 12.94 -33.58 -4.10
C PRO A 391 12.43 -32.21 -4.57
N ALA A 392 12.23 -32.03 -5.88
CA ALA A 392 11.76 -30.76 -6.45
C ALA A 392 10.35 -30.42 -5.93
N ARG A 393 9.42 -31.38 -5.97
CA ARG A 393 8.06 -31.18 -5.48
C ARG A 393 8.00 -31.01 -3.97
N SER A 394 8.85 -31.73 -3.24
CA SER A 394 8.96 -31.59 -1.78
C SER A 394 9.45 -30.20 -1.38
N LEU A 395 10.47 -29.68 -2.06
CA LEU A 395 11.00 -28.32 -1.86
C LEU A 395 9.98 -27.25 -2.25
N TYR A 396 9.23 -27.45 -3.34
CA TYR A 396 8.13 -26.56 -3.73
C TYR A 396 7.06 -26.47 -2.63
N LEU A 397 6.58 -27.60 -2.11
CA LEU A 397 5.57 -27.65 -1.05
C LEU A 397 6.08 -27.03 0.26
N LEU A 398 7.36 -27.24 0.57
CA LEU A 398 8.00 -26.59 1.72
C LEU A 398 8.07 -25.07 1.55
N GLY A 399 8.35 -24.60 0.33
CA GLY A 399 8.29 -23.18 -0.03
C GLY A 399 6.90 -22.57 0.16
N GLN A 400 5.84 -23.28 -0.25
CA GLN A 400 4.46 -22.85 0.02
C GLN A 400 4.18 -22.75 1.52
N THR A 401 4.59 -23.77 2.28
CA THR A 401 4.40 -23.80 3.74
C THR A 401 5.11 -22.63 4.43
N TYR A 402 6.35 -22.31 4.03
CA TYR A 402 7.06 -21.15 4.57
C TYR A 402 6.46 -19.80 4.15
N THR A 403 5.84 -19.73 2.97
CA THR A 403 5.10 -18.54 2.54
C THR A 403 3.90 -18.31 3.47
N GLU A 404 3.13 -19.35 3.77
CA GLU A 404 1.98 -19.29 4.68
C GLU A 404 2.38 -18.99 6.13
N LEU A 405 3.55 -19.46 6.58
CA LEU A 405 4.11 -19.18 7.91
C LEU A 405 4.73 -17.78 8.05
N GLY A 406 4.77 -16.98 6.97
CA GLY A 406 5.36 -15.63 7.01
C GLY A 406 6.89 -15.62 7.06
N HIS A 407 7.54 -16.62 6.46
CA HIS A 407 8.99 -16.75 6.35
C HIS A 407 9.47 -16.60 4.89
N PRO A 408 9.37 -15.39 4.28
CA PRO A 408 9.62 -15.20 2.85
C PRO A 408 11.05 -15.56 2.43
N ALA A 409 12.06 -15.30 3.27
CA ALA A 409 13.44 -15.68 2.97
C ALA A 409 13.63 -17.21 2.83
N ARG A 410 13.03 -18.00 3.73
CA ARG A 410 13.07 -19.47 3.66
C ARG A 410 12.23 -20.02 2.52
N ALA A 411 11.09 -19.39 2.26
CA ALA A 411 10.25 -19.74 1.12
C ALA A 411 11.01 -19.54 -0.20
N ARG A 412 11.70 -18.41 -0.35
CA ARG A 412 12.54 -18.10 -1.52
C ARG A 412 13.65 -19.13 -1.72
N GLU A 413 14.38 -19.49 -0.67
CA GLU A 413 15.41 -20.54 -0.72
C GLU A 413 14.83 -21.88 -1.19
N CYS A 414 13.67 -22.27 -0.64
CA CYS A 414 13.00 -23.51 -1.04
C CYS A 414 12.54 -23.49 -2.51
N PHE A 415 11.99 -22.38 -3.00
CA PHE A 415 11.57 -22.26 -4.39
C PHE A 415 12.76 -22.27 -5.36
N LEU A 416 13.87 -21.59 -5.03
CA LEU A 416 15.09 -21.61 -5.84
C LEU A 416 15.70 -23.02 -5.90
N ALA A 417 15.72 -23.74 -4.77
CA ALA A 417 16.17 -25.12 -4.73
C ALA A 417 15.24 -26.04 -5.53
N ALA A 418 13.92 -25.87 -5.43
CA ALA A 418 12.93 -26.62 -6.22
C ALA A 418 13.11 -26.40 -7.73
N ILE A 419 13.38 -25.16 -8.17
CA ILE A 419 13.68 -24.82 -9.56
C ILE A 419 14.95 -25.56 -10.03
N SER A 420 16.02 -25.52 -9.24
CA SER A 420 17.28 -26.19 -9.58
C SER A 420 17.13 -27.72 -9.71
N GLU A 421 16.36 -28.34 -8.81
CA GLU A 421 16.10 -29.79 -8.88
C GLU A 421 15.18 -30.15 -10.05
N ALA A 422 14.13 -29.36 -10.30
CA ALA A 422 13.19 -29.62 -11.39
C ALA A 422 13.81 -29.46 -12.79
N GLU A 423 14.92 -28.73 -12.91
CA GLU A 423 15.70 -28.58 -14.15
C GLU A 423 16.62 -29.78 -14.43
N ARG A 424 16.91 -30.63 -13.43
CA ARG A 424 17.78 -31.80 -13.62
C ARG A 424 17.00 -32.96 -14.26
N PRO A 425 17.57 -33.66 -15.26
CA PRO A 425 16.91 -34.82 -15.87
C PRO A 425 16.59 -35.91 -14.83
N PRO A 426 15.39 -36.54 -14.87
CA PRO A 426 14.40 -36.48 -15.95
C PRO A 426 13.54 -35.20 -16.02
N GLY A 427 13.62 -34.31 -15.01
CA GLY A 427 12.97 -33.00 -14.98
C GLY A 427 11.45 -33.04 -14.83
N ASP A 428 10.89 -32.19 -13.97
CA ASP A 428 9.43 -32.01 -13.87
C ASP A 428 9.06 -30.56 -14.19
N VAL A 429 8.58 -30.37 -15.41
CA VAL A 429 8.19 -29.07 -15.97
C VAL A 429 7.04 -28.45 -15.19
N ARG A 430 6.11 -29.27 -14.68
CA ARG A 430 4.98 -28.78 -13.89
C ARG A 430 5.46 -28.21 -12.57
N THR A 431 6.31 -28.95 -11.85
CA THR A 431 6.92 -28.50 -10.60
C THR A 431 7.83 -27.28 -10.83
N LEU A 432 8.59 -27.24 -11.93
CA LEU A 432 9.39 -26.09 -12.33
C LEU A 432 8.55 -24.82 -12.50
N VAL A 433 7.47 -24.91 -13.28
CA VAL A 433 6.55 -23.77 -13.50
C VAL A 433 5.86 -23.34 -12.20
N MET A 434 5.42 -24.28 -11.38
CA MET A 434 4.79 -23.97 -10.08
C MET A 434 5.77 -23.35 -9.08
N ALA A 435 7.04 -23.80 -9.05
CA ALA A 435 8.08 -23.20 -8.24
C ALA A 435 8.45 -21.78 -8.70
N LEU A 436 8.46 -21.53 -10.02
CA LEU A 436 8.59 -20.18 -10.58
C LEU A 436 7.41 -19.28 -10.18
N HIS A 437 6.17 -19.79 -10.16
CA HIS A 437 5.02 -19.02 -9.66
C HIS A 437 5.17 -18.70 -8.16
N GLY A 438 5.53 -19.68 -7.34
CA GLY A 438 5.75 -19.50 -5.91
C GLY A 438 6.88 -18.50 -5.61
N LEU A 439 7.98 -18.60 -6.34
CA LEU A 439 9.08 -17.63 -6.26
C LEU A 439 8.61 -16.23 -6.63
N ALA A 440 7.84 -16.07 -7.71
CA ALA A 440 7.26 -14.78 -8.08
C ALA A 440 6.37 -14.22 -6.96
N VAL A 441 5.54 -15.05 -6.32
CA VAL A 441 4.72 -14.61 -5.17
C VAL A 441 5.56 -14.06 -4.03
N VAL A 442 6.64 -14.76 -3.66
CA VAL A 442 7.55 -14.30 -2.59
C VAL A 442 8.29 -13.01 -3.00
N LEU A 443 8.73 -12.92 -4.25
CA LEU A 443 9.40 -11.73 -4.79
C LEU A 443 8.47 -10.50 -4.79
N ARG A 444 7.19 -10.67 -5.12
CA ARG A 444 6.17 -9.61 -5.01
C ARG A 444 6.00 -9.13 -3.56
N GLY A 445 6.00 -10.06 -2.60
CA GLY A 445 5.92 -9.74 -1.17
C GLY A 445 7.13 -8.97 -0.62
N ASP A 446 8.28 -9.08 -1.28
CA ASP A 446 9.52 -8.35 -0.98
C ASP A 446 9.71 -7.10 -1.86
N ASP A 447 8.68 -6.66 -2.61
CA ASP A 447 8.70 -5.54 -3.59
C ASP A 447 9.67 -5.71 -4.79
N TRP A 448 10.07 -6.94 -5.13
CA TRP A 448 10.96 -7.27 -6.26
C TRP A 448 10.15 -7.59 -7.52
N TRP A 449 9.35 -6.61 -7.97
CA TRP A 449 8.38 -6.75 -9.05
C TRP A 449 9.00 -7.11 -10.41
N SER A 450 10.15 -6.53 -10.75
CA SER A 450 10.84 -6.82 -12.03
C SER A 450 11.37 -8.25 -12.05
N GLN A 451 11.94 -8.73 -10.94
CA GLN A 451 12.36 -10.11 -10.80
C GLN A 451 11.16 -11.07 -10.77
N ALA A 452 10.03 -10.68 -10.17
CA ALA A 452 8.80 -11.47 -10.20
C ALA A 452 8.25 -11.61 -11.64
N LEU A 453 8.16 -10.51 -12.39
CA LEU A 453 7.72 -10.53 -13.79
C LEU A 453 8.70 -11.29 -14.70
N ALA A 454 10.01 -11.14 -14.51
CA ALA A 454 11.01 -11.91 -15.24
C ALA A 454 10.89 -13.43 -14.97
N THR A 455 10.62 -13.78 -13.70
CA THR A 455 10.36 -15.16 -13.27
C THR A 455 9.09 -15.71 -13.93
N LEU A 456 8.03 -14.91 -14.02
CA LEU A 456 6.77 -15.31 -14.68
C LEU A 456 6.88 -15.35 -16.20
N ALA A 457 7.67 -14.47 -16.82
CA ALA A 457 7.97 -14.51 -18.24
C ALA A 457 8.76 -15.79 -18.61
N ARG A 458 9.64 -16.25 -17.70
CA ARG A 458 10.30 -17.56 -17.82
C ARG A 458 9.29 -18.70 -17.70
N ALA A 459 8.43 -18.69 -16.68
CA ALA A 459 7.37 -19.68 -16.51
C ALA A 459 6.44 -19.76 -17.73
N ARG A 460 6.11 -18.61 -18.32
CA ARG A 460 5.29 -18.49 -19.53
C ARG A 460 5.96 -19.15 -20.73
N ARG A 461 7.24 -18.86 -20.99
CA ARG A 461 7.98 -19.49 -22.10
C ARG A 461 8.02 -21.01 -21.95
N ILE A 462 8.31 -21.51 -20.76
CA ILE A 462 8.41 -22.95 -20.49
C ILE A 462 7.05 -23.64 -20.69
N SER A 463 5.96 -23.08 -20.16
CA SER A 463 4.62 -23.65 -20.32
C SER A 463 4.12 -23.65 -21.77
N HIS A 464 4.48 -22.64 -22.58
CA HIS A 464 4.17 -22.62 -24.02
C HIS A 464 4.99 -23.64 -24.80
N GLN A 465 6.28 -23.79 -24.51
CA GLN A 465 7.15 -24.77 -25.17
C GLN A 465 6.69 -26.22 -24.96
N HIS A 466 6.02 -26.48 -23.83
CA HIS A 466 5.54 -27.83 -23.46
C HIS A 466 4.08 -28.09 -23.82
N GLY A 467 3.35 -27.08 -24.31
CA GLY A 467 1.96 -27.25 -24.78
C GLY A 467 0.96 -27.61 -23.67
N ASP A 468 1.25 -27.32 -22.40
CA ASP A 468 0.31 -27.56 -21.29
C ASP A 468 -0.60 -26.35 -21.09
N ASP A 469 -1.80 -26.40 -21.68
CA ASP A 469 -2.80 -25.31 -21.64
C ASP A 469 -3.22 -24.95 -20.19
N VAL A 470 -3.23 -25.93 -19.28
CA VAL A 470 -3.59 -25.70 -17.87
C VAL A 470 -2.50 -24.89 -17.19
N LEU A 471 -1.23 -25.23 -17.44
CA LEU A 471 -0.08 -24.48 -16.93
C LEU A 471 0.03 -23.09 -17.57
N GLN A 472 -0.29 -22.96 -18.86
CA GLN A 472 -0.30 -21.67 -19.55
C GLN A 472 -1.38 -20.75 -18.98
N ALA A 473 -2.63 -21.21 -18.89
CA ALA A 473 -3.74 -20.43 -18.32
C ALA A 473 -3.46 -20.01 -16.88
N ARG A 474 -2.93 -20.92 -16.05
CA ARG A 474 -2.50 -20.59 -14.68
C ARG A 474 -1.38 -19.57 -14.66
N THR A 475 -0.39 -19.68 -15.54
CA THR A 475 0.71 -18.71 -15.63
C THR A 475 0.21 -17.32 -15.97
N TYR A 476 -0.72 -17.21 -16.93
CA TYR A 476 -1.36 -15.93 -17.25
C TYR A 476 -2.22 -15.38 -16.10
N ALA A 477 -2.87 -16.23 -15.31
CA ALA A 477 -3.58 -15.79 -14.11
C ALA A 477 -2.62 -15.22 -13.04
N VAL A 478 -1.45 -15.84 -12.84
CA VAL A 478 -0.44 -15.34 -11.89
C VAL A 478 0.23 -14.05 -12.42
N ILE A 479 0.46 -13.94 -13.72
CA ILE A 479 0.91 -12.71 -14.38
C ILE A 479 -0.13 -11.60 -14.19
N ALA A 480 -1.40 -11.91 -14.41
CA ALA A 480 -2.48 -10.95 -14.21
C ALA A 480 -2.59 -10.49 -12.75
N GLU A 481 -2.43 -11.40 -11.78
CA GLU A 481 -2.43 -11.01 -10.36
C GLU A 481 -1.22 -10.15 -10.03
N THR A 482 -0.06 -10.44 -10.62
CA THR A 482 1.14 -9.60 -10.48
C THR A 482 0.92 -8.21 -11.07
N TYR A 483 0.36 -8.10 -12.28
CA TYR A 483 0.02 -6.81 -12.86
C TYR A 483 -1.07 -6.07 -12.07
N ARG A 484 -2.04 -6.79 -11.50
CA ARG A 484 -3.05 -6.21 -10.60
C ARG A 484 -2.42 -5.63 -9.34
N GLU A 485 -1.52 -6.37 -8.69
CA GLU A 485 -0.78 -5.90 -7.51
C GLU A 485 0.13 -4.70 -7.84
N MET A 486 0.66 -4.63 -9.07
CA MET A 486 1.44 -3.49 -9.58
C MET A 486 0.58 -2.30 -10.05
N GLY A 487 -0.75 -2.41 -10.08
CA GLY A 487 -1.65 -1.38 -10.61
C GLY A 487 -1.73 -1.28 -12.14
N CYS A 488 -1.15 -2.22 -12.87
CA CYS A 488 -1.17 -2.34 -14.34
C CYS A 488 -2.46 -3.04 -14.82
N ILE A 489 -3.61 -2.36 -14.70
CA ILE A 489 -4.92 -2.98 -14.93
C ILE A 489 -5.16 -3.40 -16.39
N ALA A 490 -4.62 -2.66 -17.37
CA ALA A 490 -4.77 -3.01 -18.78
C ALA A 490 -4.01 -4.31 -19.13
N GLU A 491 -2.81 -4.45 -18.59
CA GLU A 491 -1.95 -5.61 -18.73
C GLU A 491 -2.51 -6.81 -17.97
N ALA A 492 -3.10 -6.58 -16.79
CA ALA A 492 -3.80 -7.61 -16.04
C ALA A 492 -5.04 -8.13 -16.77
N ASP A 493 -5.86 -7.24 -17.33
CA ASP A 493 -7.02 -7.60 -18.14
C ASP A 493 -6.62 -8.34 -19.42
N ALA A 494 -5.57 -7.87 -20.12
CA ALA A 494 -5.01 -8.58 -21.27
C ALA A 494 -4.52 -10.00 -20.90
N ALA A 495 -3.83 -10.14 -19.77
CA ALA A 495 -3.38 -11.43 -19.27
C ALA A 495 -4.55 -12.35 -18.87
N LEU A 496 -5.61 -11.82 -18.24
CA LEU A 496 -6.82 -12.60 -17.91
C LEU A 496 -7.59 -13.03 -19.16
N ARG A 497 -7.69 -12.18 -20.18
CA ARG A 497 -8.32 -12.56 -21.47
C ARG A 497 -7.55 -13.69 -22.13
N HIS A 498 -6.22 -13.64 -22.15
CA HIS A 498 -5.41 -14.75 -22.64
C HIS A 498 -5.57 -16.02 -21.81
N ALA A 499 -5.58 -15.91 -20.47
CA ALA A 499 -5.87 -17.06 -19.61
C ALA A 499 -7.22 -17.69 -19.92
N TRP A 500 -8.24 -16.86 -20.17
CA TRP A 500 -9.59 -17.30 -20.51
C TRP A 500 -9.69 -17.92 -21.91
N GLU A 501 -9.03 -17.36 -22.91
CA GLU A 501 -8.97 -17.92 -24.27
C GLU A 501 -8.35 -19.32 -24.28
N ILE A 502 -7.23 -19.50 -23.56
CA ILE A 502 -6.55 -20.79 -23.41
C ILE A 502 -7.46 -21.78 -22.67
N ALA A 503 -8.06 -21.35 -21.55
CA ALA A 503 -8.98 -22.20 -20.79
C ALA A 503 -10.22 -22.61 -21.62
N ARG A 504 -10.77 -21.69 -22.42
CA ARG A 504 -11.93 -21.95 -23.31
C ARG A 504 -11.60 -22.93 -24.44
N GLY A 505 -10.36 -22.91 -24.94
CA GLY A 505 -9.87 -23.86 -25.95
C GLY A 505 -9.60 -25.26 -25.42
N SER A 506 -9.39 -25.41 -24.10
CA SER A 506 -9.15 -26.70 -23.46
C SER A 506 -10.42 -27.55 -23.30
N ASP A 507 -10.29 -28.87 -23.42
CA ASP A 507 -11.41 -29.84 -23.29
C ASP A 507 -12.13 -29.77 -21.92
N VAL A 508 -11.51 -29.14 -20.92
CA VAL A 508 -12.07 -28.94 -19.57
C VAL A 508 -13.35 -28.08 -19.59
N TRP A 509 -13.51 -27.20 -20.59
CA TRP A 509 -14.68 -26.31 -20.72
C TRP A 509 -15.71 -26.74 -21.77
N ALA A 510 -15.49 -27.86 -22.45
CA ALA A 510 -16.47 -28.41 -23.41
C ALA A 510 -17.84 -28.67 -22.76
N PHE A 511 -17.88 -28.97 -21.46
CA PHE A 511 -19.11 -29.16 -20.67
C PHE A 511 -19.95 -27.89 -20.48
N MET A 512 -19.34 -26.70 -20.48
CA MET A 512 -20.07 -25.43 -20.27
C MET A 512 -20.58 -24.79 -21.57
N ARG A 513 -20.24 -25.37 -22.72
CA ARG A 513 -20.66 -24.89 -24.05
C ARG A 513 -22.17 -25.02 -24.30
N ASP A 514 -22.84 -25.93 -23.59
CA ASP A 514 -24.30 -26.14 -23.66
C ASP A 514 -25.09 -25.18 -22.75
N ALA A 515 -24.44 -24.32 -21.98
CA ALA A 515 -25.07 -23.26 -21.21
C ALA A 515 -25.02 -21.94 -22.00
N ASP A 516 -25.72 -21.89 -23.12
CA ASP A 516 -25.85 -20.66 -23.91
C ASP A 516 -26.66 -19.62 -23.10
N PRO A 517 -26.15 -18.40 -22.84
CA PRO A 517 -26.94 -17.36 -22.20
C PRO A 517 -27.94 -16.81 -23.23
N GLU A 518 -29.24 -16.91 -22.93
CA GLU A 518 -30.28 -16.32 -23.78
C GLU A 518 -29.99 -14.83 -24.08
N PRO A 519 -30.20 -14.37 -25.33
CA PRO A 519 -29.98 -12.98 -25.68
C PRO A 519 -30.98 -12.06 -24.98
N VAL A 520 -30.45 -11.01 -24.36
CA VAL A 520 -31.23 -9.94 -23.70
C VAL A 520 -32.10 -9.22 -24.74
N PRO A 521 -33.42 -9.07 -24.54
CA PRO A 521 -34.28 -8.42 -25.52
C PRO A 521 -34.04 -6.89 -25.54
N GLU A 522 -33.79 -6.35 -26.73
CA GLU A 522 -33.70 -4.91 -26.99
C GLU A 522 -35.01 -4.20 -26.61
N ARG A 523 -34.92 -3.21 -25.70
CA ARG A 523 -36.04 -2.33 -25.39
C ARG A 523 -36.25 -1.34 -26.54
N GLN A 524 -37.35 -1.49 -27.28
CA GLN A 524 -37.80 -0.48 -28.24
C GLN A 524 -38.08 0.87 -27.56
N PRO A 525 -37.74 2.02 -28.19
CA PRO A 525 -38.00 3.34 -27.64
C PRO A 525 -39.50 3.64 -27.65
N ARG A 526 -40.04 4.02 -26.47
CA ARG A 526 -41.44 4.41 -26.30
C ARG A 526 -41.75 5.66 -27.15
N ARG A 527 -42.67 5.52 -28.11
CA ARG A 527 -43.30 6.63 -28.83
C ARG A 527 -44.03 7.55 -27.83
N ARG A 528 -43.71 8.85 -27.84
CA ARG A 528 -44.51 9.89 -27.18
C ARG A 528 -45.83 10.08 -27.94
N ALA A 529 -46.96 10.02 -27.24
CA ALA A 529 -48.24 10.50 -27.75
C ALA A 529 -48.40 12.01 -27.46
N PRO A 530 -49.04 12.80 -28.35
CA PRO A 530 -49.11 14.25 -28.24
C PRO A 530 -50.18 14.72 -27.24
N GLY A 531 -49.87 15.80 -26.51
CA GLY A 531 -50.79 16.45 -25.59
C GLY A 531 -51.96 17.11 -26.31
N ARG A 532 -53.18 16.88 -25.81
CA ARG A 532 -54.38 17.65 -26.19
C ARG A 532 -54.47 18.90 -25.31
N ILE A 533 -54.43 20.05 -25.97
CA ILE A 533 -54.83 21.35 -25.44
C ILE A 533 -56.36 21.38 -25.42
N THR A 534 -56.96 21.64 -24.25
CA THR A 534 -58.40 21.95 -24.12
C THR A 534 -58.57 23.46 -23.94
N SER A 535 -59.39 24.07 -24.79
CA SER A 535 -60.02 25.36 -24.52
C SER A 535 -61.43 25.32 -25.10
N GLN A 536 -62.44 25.41 -24.24
CA GLN A 536 -63.64 26.20 -24.51
C GLN A 536 -64.38 26.51 -23.21
N ALA A 537 -64.81 27.75 -23.14
CA ALA A 537 -65.46 28.43 -22.03
C ALA A 537 -66.78 27.79 -21.58
N ILE A 538 -67.04 27.83 -20.26
CA ILE A 538 -68.06 28.64 -19.56
C ILE A 538 -67.83 28.45 -18.06
#